data_AF-A0A934LYB7-F1
#
_entry.id   AF-A0A934LYB7-F1
#
_cell.length_a   1.000
_cell.length_b   1.000
_cell.length_c   1.000
_cell.angle_alpha   90.00
_cell.angle_beta   90.00
_cell.angle_gamma   90.00
#
_symmetry.space_group_name_H-M   'P 1'
#
loop_
_entity.id
_entity.type
_entity.pdbx_description
1 polymer ?
#
loop_
_entity_poly.entity_id
_entity_poly.type
_entity_poly.pdbx_seq_one_letter_code
_entity_poly.pdbx_strand_id
1 'polypeptide(L)'
;KHAPYKALAETETEFLSPWGNMLPPFSLSPAVPGVLNLLEELYAELLPNFTSGMFNVGCDETVDLGLGHSKTLVEQKGKGRVYLDFLLEIYRRVQSHGRTMQFWGDIINQYPELVREIPGNTIALEWGYEADHDFAGKSKLFADSGVPFYVCPGTSSWRTIAGRTDNCTGNILNAVENGLRHGATGVLNTDWGDEGHWQSLPISYLGFVYGAAMSWAYTQNLELNLPAALDAFAFRDRAGVMGQLAADLGNAYRIPGLLISNSSLMFTLYQRPLNKIRAHFGSTADDDRQLIDKLQAVIDYVGGVIGKLPGAQMAVPDADLIQREFALAARMLIHGAKRGLLQINGGGQAKHALAADLETIEAEYREVWLARNRPGGLDDSARRLTQARGLYQE
;
A
#
# COMPACT_ATOMS: atom_id res chain seq x y z
N LYS A 1 12.71 -18.48 -2.16
CA LYS A 1 13.24 -18.06 -3.48
C LYS A 1 14.77 -17.86 -3.49
N HIS A 2 15.43 -17.63 -2.35
CA HIS A 2 16.89 -17.45 -2.31
C HIS A 2 17.54 -18.36 -1.25
N ALA A 3 17.74 -19.64 -1.59
CA ALA A 3 18.34 -20.62 -0.68
C ALA A 3 19.72 -20.20 -0.10
N PRO A 4 20.62 -19.54 -0.88
CA PRO A 4 21.93 -19.15 -0.36
C PRO A 4 21.89 -18.16 0.82
N TYR A 5 20.85 -17.33 0.93
CA TYR A 5 20.73 -16.32 1.98
C TYR A 5 19.89 -16.78 3.18
N LYS A 6 19.38 -18.03 3.18
CA LYS A 6 18.50 -18.52 4.23
C LYS A 6 19.15 -18.45 5.63
N ALA A 7 20.43 -18.77 5.71
CA ALA A 7 21.22 -18.73 6.94
C ALA A 7 21.47 -17.31 7.49
N LEU A 8 21.13 -16.26 6.72
CA LEU A 8 21.23 -14.87 7.14
C LEU A 8 19.92 -14.35 7.75
N ALA A 9 18.83 -15.12 7.63
CA ALA A 9 17.52 -14.72 8.13
C ALA A 9 17.47 -14.73 9.66
N GLU A 10 16.58 -13.94 10.25
CA GLU A 10 16.31 -13.99 11.68
C GLU A 10 15.64 -15.30 12.09
N THR A 11 14.73 -15.82 11.28
CA THR A 11 14.06 -17.11 11.52
C THR A 11 13.97 -17.94 10.24
N GLU A 12 14.12 -19.26 10.39
CA GLU A 12 13.89 -20.26 9.35
C GLU A 12 12.56 -21.01 9.50
N THR A 13 11.78 -20.69 10.53
CA THR A 13 10.48 -21.30 10.83
C THR A 13 9.36 -20.27 10.82
N GLU A 14 8.14 -20.73 10.58
CA GLU A 14 6.94 -19.90 10.71
C GLU A 14 6.84 -19.30 12.11
N PHE A 15 6.31 -18.08 12.17
CA PHE A 15 6.10 -17.38 13.42
C PHE A 15 4.79 -16.59 13.37
N LEU A 16 4.24 -16.28 14.55
CA LEU A 16 3.03 -15.48 14.68
C LEU A 16 3.39 -13.99 14.72
N SER A 17 2.82 -13.21 13.79
CA SER A 17 2.89 -11.75 13.78
C SER A 17 1.53 -11.14 14.16
N PRO A 18 1.45 -9.81 14.37
CA PRO A 18 0.16 -9.11 14.52
C PRO A 18 -0.82 -9.32 13.35
N TRP A 19 -0.31 -9.71 12.17
CA TRP A 19 -1.11 -9.93 10.97
C TRP A 19 -1.44 -11.40 10.70
N GLY A 20 -1.02 -12.30 11.60
CA GLY A 20 -1.18 -13.74 11.48
C GLY A 20 0.15 -14.47 11.27
N ASN A 21 0.06 -15.74 10.85
CA ASN A 21 1.25 -16.55 10.62
C ASN A 21 2.05 -16.04 9.42
N MET A 22 3.35 -15.84 9.63
CA MET A 22 4.29 -15.39 8.63
C MET A 22 5.22 -16.52 8.22
N LEU A 23 5.48 -16.62 6.92
CA LEU A 23 6.40 -17.61 6.37
C LEU A 23 7.84 -17.09 6.42
N PRO A 24 8.81 -17.93 6.78
CA PRO A 24 10.23 -17.59 6.72
C PRO A 24 10.78 -17.74 5.28
N PRO A 25 11.92 -17.11 4.96
CA PRO A 25 12.62 -16.08 5.73
C PRO A 25 11.89 -14.73 5.67
N PHE A 26 11.98 -13.94 6.74
CA PHE A 26 11.31 -12.63 6.87
C PHE A 26 12.32 -11.47 6.98
N SER A 27 12.97 -11.27 8.14
CA SER A 27 14.05 -10.28 8.29
C SER A 27 15.45 -10.89 8.19
N LEU A 28 16.48 -10.07 7.95
CA LEU A 28 17.88 -10.43 8.19
C LEU A 28 18.19 -10.36 9.69
N SER A 29 19.04 -11.26 10.21
CA SER A 29 19.38 -11.27 11.64
C SER A 29 20.55 -10.33 11.98
N PRO A 30 20.41 -9.44 12.98
CA PRO A 30 21.54 -8.67 13.48
C PRO A 30 22.59 -9.53 14.22
N ALA A 31 22.25 -10.78 14.57
CA ALA A 31 23.16 -11.71 15.23
C ALA A 31 24.02 -12.53 14.26
N VAL A 32 23.80 -12.41 12.94
CA VAL A 32 24.54 -13.16 11.92
C VAL A 32 25.54 -12.22 11.21
N PRO A 33 26.86 -12.34 11.47
CA PRO A 33 27.85 -11.40 10.94
C PRO A 33 27.85 -11.26 9.41
N GLY A 34 27.52 -12.34 8.68
CA GLY A 34 27.46 -12.35 7.21
C GLY A 34 26.43 -11.38 6.62
N VAL A 35 25.43 -10.95 7.40
CA VAL A 35 24.44 -9.97 6.97
C VAL A 35 25.10 -8.65 6.59
N LEU A 36 26.07 -8.20 7.38
CA LEU A 36 26.75 -6.93 7.13
C LEU A 36 27.60 -6.94 5.87
N ASN A 37 28.14 -8.10 5.48
CA ASN A 37 28.85 -8.27 4.22
C ASN A 37 27.87 -8.22 3.04
N LEU A 38 26.73 -8.90 3.16
CA LEU A 38 25.67 -8.83 2.13
C LEU A 38 25.19 -7.39 1.91
N LEU A 39 24.96 -6.63 2.99
CA LEU A 39 24.55 -5.23 2.87
C LEU A 39 25.62 -4.39 2.17
N GLU A 40 26.89 -4.56 2.51
CA GLU A 40 27.99 -3.84 1.86
C GLU A 40 28.10 -4.16 0.37
N GLU A 41 28.01 -5.44 -0.01
CA GLU A 41 28.01 -5.90 -1.41
C GLU A 41 26.84 -5.29 -2.19
N LEU A 42 25.62 -5.37 -1.63
CA LEU A 42 24.43 -4.79 -2.26
C LEU A 42 24.56 -3.27 -2.44
N TYR A 43 25.09 -2.56 -1.44
CA TYR A 43 25.26 -1.12 -1.51
C TYR A 43 26.33 -0.72 -2.53
N ALA A 44 27.47 -1.43 -2.57
CA ALA A 44 28.53 -1.21 -3.54
C ALA A 44 28.07 -1.48 -4.98
N GLU A 45 27.21 -2.47 -5.19
CA GLU A 45 26.64 -2.76 -6.52
C GLU A 45 25.57 -1.77 -6.94
N LEU A 46 24.65 -1.40 -6.03
CA LEU A 46 23.46 -0.63 -6.39
C LEU A 46 23.69 0.88 -6.35
N LEU A 47 24.28 1.41 -5.28
CA LEU A 47 24.33 2.86 -5.03
C LEU A 47 25.06 3.66 -6.12
N PRO A 48 26.13 3.16 -6.80
CA PRO A 48 26.76 3.89 -7.90
C PRO A 48 25.85 4.17 -9.10
N ASN A 49 24.75 3.43 -9.25
CA ASN A 49 23.80 3.61 -10.35
C ASN A 49 22.79 4.74 -10.11
N PHE A 50 22.87 5.44 -8.97
CA PHE A 50 21.93 6.49 -8.59
C PHE A 50 22.63 7.82 -8.30
N THR A 51 22.01 8.90 -8.79
CA THR A 51 22.46 10.29 -8.56
C THR A 51 21.93 10.90 -7.25
N SER A 52 20.88 10.31 -6.65
CA SER A 52 20.31 10.78 -5.38
C SER A 52 21.32 10.70 -4.24
N GLY A 53 21.50 11.79 -3.49
CA GLY A 53 22.29 11.77 -2.26
C GLY A 53 21.62 11.04 -1.09
N MET A 54 20.36 10.64 -1.22
CA MET A 54 19.55 10.04 -0.16
C MET A 54 19.28 8.56 -0.45
N PHE A 55 19.24 7.74 0.61
CA PHE A 55 18.97 6.31 0.52
C PHE A 55 18.09 5.82 1.67
N ASN A 56 16.89 5.31 1.34
CA ASN A 56 15.99 4.67 2.30
C ASN A 56 16.39 3.21 2.52
N VAL A 57 16.76 2.86 3.74
CA VAL A 57 17.21 1.51 4.12
C VAL A 57 16.07 0.59 4.57
N GLY A 58 14.84 1.09 4.61
CA GLY A 58 13.69 0.39 5.16
C GLY A 58 13.77 0.33 6.68
N CYS A 59 13.98 -0.89 7.21
CA CYS A 59 14.04 -1.21 8.64
C CYS A 59 12.71 -1.05 9.40
N ASP A 60 11.57 -1.10 8.71
CA ASP A 60 10.24 -1.24 9.28
C ASP A 60 9.89 -2.69 9.62
N GLU A 61 8.81 -2.87 10.37
CA GLU A 61 8.10 -4.15 10.53
C GLU A 61 8.94 -5.37 10.94
N THR A 62 10.08 -5.19 11.62
CA THR A 62 10.96 -6.30 12.10
C THR A 62 10.33 -7.07 13.28
N VAL A 63 9.15 -7.65 13.05
CA VAL A 63 8.32 -8.33 14.05
C VAL A 63 8.94 -9.63 14.55
N ASP A 64 9.74 -10.28 13.71
CA ASP A 64 10.48 -11.51 14.01
C ASP A 64 11.76 -11.31 14.83
N LEU A 65 12.22 -10.06 15.00
CA LEU A 65 13.42 -9.76 15.78
C LEU A 65 13.29 -10.29 17.21
N GLY A 66 14.19 -11.19 17.58
CA GLY A 66 14.26 -11.88 18.87
C GLY A 66 13.60 -13.26 18.88
N LEU A 67 13.00 -13.71 17.77
CA LEU A 67 12.35 -15.01 17.68
C LEU A 67 13.28 -16.13 17.18
N GLY A 68 14.42 -15.80 16.58
CA GLY A 68 15.38 -16.79 16.10
C GLY A 68 16.81 -16.46 16.46
N HIS A 69 17.67 -16.21 15.46
CA HIS A 69 19.12 -16.07 15.66
C HIS A 69 19.48 -14.97 16.66
N SER A 70 18.71 -13.88 16.73
CA SER A 70 18.97 -12.79 17.67
C SER A 70 18.38 -12.99 19.07
N LYS A 71 17.69 -14.12 19.35
CA LYS A 71 16.98 -14.37 20.61
C LYS A 71 17.84 -14.09 21.85
N THR A 72 19.01 -14.72 21.95
CA THR A 72 19.91 -14.52 23.10
C THR A 72 20.41 -13.07 23.21
N LEU A 73 20.65 -12.40 22.08
CA LEU A 73 21.08 -11.00 22.06
C LEU A 73 19.96 -10.07 22.56
N VAL A 74 18.72 -10.33 22.15
CA VAL A 74 17.52 -9.61 22.60
C VAL A 74 17.23 -9.86 24.07
N GLU A 75 17.38 -11.10 24.56
CA GLU A 75 17.24 -11.44 26.00
C GLU A 75 18.26 -10.68 26.87
N GLN A 76 19.47 -10.44 26.35
CA GLN A 76 20.55 -9.75 27.08
C GLN A 76 20.45 -8.23 27.04
N LYS A 77 20.11 -7.64 25.89
CA LYS A 77 20.18 -6.19 25.65
C LYS A 77 18.82 -5.49 25.57
N GLY A 78 17.75 -6.25 25.33
CA GLY A 78 16.43 -5.73 24.98
C GLY A 78 16.26 -5.44 23.49
N LYS A 79 15.05 -5.64 22.96
CA LYS A 79 14.72 -5.57 21.53
C LYS A 79 15.07 -4.23 20.89
N GLY A 80 14.67 -3.11 21.51
CA GLY A 80 14.95 -1.76 21.01
C GLY A 80 16.44 -1.45 20.87
N ARG A 81 17.26 -1.89 21.84
CA ARG A 81 18.72 -1.72 21.79
C ARG A 81 19.34 -2.55 20.66
N VAL A 82 18.92 -3.80 20.50
CA VAL A 82 19.43 -4.66 19.41
C VAL A 82 19.11 -4.08 18.03
N TYR A 83 17.88 -3.57 17.85
CA TYR A 83 17.50 -2.90 16.62
C TYR A 83 18.35 -1.64 16.38
N LEU A 84 18.50 -0.77 17.38
CA LEU A 84 19.28 0.47 17.24
C LEU A 84 20.75 0.18 16.92
N ASP A 85 21.39 -0.76 17.64
CA ASP A 85 22.78 -1.16 17.40
C ASP A 85 22.97 -1.56 15.92
N PHE A 86 22.02 -2.29 15.35
CA PHE A 86 22.06 -2.72 13.96
C PHE A 86 21.75 -1.58 12.96
N LEU A 87 20.79 -0.71 13.27
CA LEU A 87 20.52 0.50 12.48
C LEU A 87 21.77 1.39 12.39
N LEU A 88 22.55 1.50 13.47
CA LEU A 88 23.82 2.24 13.48
C LEU A 88 24.92 1.56 12.64
N GLU A 89 24.95 0.24 12.55
CA GLU A 89 25.82 -0.48 11.62
C GLU A 89 25.44 -0.23 10.15
N ILE A 90 24.15 -0.17 9.85
CA ILE A 90 23.64 0.20 8.52
C ILE A 90 24.04 1.65 8.21
N TYR A 91 23.79 2.58 9.14
CA TYR A 91 24.17 3.98 9.00
C TYR A 91 25.64 4.17 8.63
N ARG A 92 26.57 3.47 9.31
CA ARG A 92 28.01 3.57 9.01
C ARG A 92 28.33 3.21 7.55
N ARG A 93 27.67 2.19 7.01
CA ARG A 93 27.82 1.76 5.61
C ARG A 93 27.21 2.77 4.65
N VAL A 94 26.00 3.25 4.94
CA VAL A 94 25.37 4.30 4.11
C VAL A 94 26.25 5.56 4.04
N GLN A 95 26.87 5.94 5.17
CA GLN A 95 27.82 7.05 5.22
C GLN A 95 29.12 6.80 4.47
N SER A 96 29.68 5.58 4.49
CA SER A 96 30.89 5.28 3.71
C SER A 96 30.66 5.36 2.20
N HIS A 97 29.40 5.21 1.76
CA HIS A 97 28.96 5.45 0.38
C HIS A 97 28.54 6.91 0.11
N GLY A 98 28.77 7.82 1.07
CA GLY A 98 28.49 9.24 0.91
C GLY A 98 27.01 9.59 0.78
N ARG A 99 26.10 8.77 1.34
CA ARG A 99 24.65 8.98 1.26
C ARG A 99 24.05 9.42 2.60
N THR A 100 22.98 10.21 2.54
CA THR A 100 22.10 10.51 3.68
C THR A 100 21.12 9.36 3.87
N MET A 101 21.11 8.76 5.06
CA MET A 101 20.21 7.64 5.38
C MET A 101 18.79 8.12 5.68
N GLN A 102 17.81 7.47 5.06
CA GLN A 102 16.40 7.49 5.43
C GLN A 102 16.01 6.13 6.03
N PHE A 103 15.14 6.11 7.03
CA PHE A 103 14.64 4.86 7.64
C PHE A 103 13.23 5.06 8.18
N TRP A 104 12.43 3.98 8.24
CA TRP A 104 11.11 4.03 8.83
C TRP A 104 11.16 4.22 10.35
N GLY A 105 10.41 5.20 10.85
CA GLY A 105 10.56 5.74 12.21
C GLY A 105 9.89 4.93 13.31
N ASP A 106 9.56 3.66 13.10
CA ASP A 106 8.93 2.75 14.07
C ASP A 106 9.63 2.76 15.43
N ILE A 107 10.97 2.83 15.44
CA ILE A 107 11.76 2.91 16.66
C ILE A 107 11.48 4.17 17.48
N ILE A 108 11.19 5.30 16.84
CA ILE A 108 10.87 6.56 17.52
C ILE A 108 9.54 6.43 18.26
N ASN A 109 8.60 5.72 17.64
CA ASN A 109 7.29 5.43 18.20
C ASN A 109 7.34 4.44 19.38
N GLN A 110 8.22 3.43 19.32
CA GLN A 110 8.27 2.33 20.28
C GLN A 110 9.28 2.51 21.41
N TYR A 111 10.40 3.20 21.13
CA TYR A 111 11.54 3.37 22.04
C TYR A 111 12.09 4.81 22.00
N PRO A 112 11.26 5.83 22.30
CA PRO A 112 11.65 7.25 22.19
C PRO A 112 12.89 7.61 23.04
N GLU A 113 13.16 6.86 24.11
CA GLU A 113 14.35 7.01 24.96
C GLU A 113 15.68 6.69 24.26
N LEU A 114 15.64 5.83 23.22
CA LEU A 114 16.83 5.38 22.48
C LEU A 114 17.18 6.32 21.30
N VAL A 115 16.24 7.17 20.87
CA VAL A 115 16.35 7.94 19.63
C VAL A 115 17.46 8.99 19.65
N ARG A 116 17.88 9.44 20.84
CA ARG A 116 18.96 10.43 20.99
C ARG A 116 20.30 9.99 20.44
N GLU A 117 20.49 8.69 20.21
CA GLU A 117 21.70 8.12 19.63
C GLU A 117 21.65 8.08 18.10
N ILE A 118 20.50 8.36 17.48
CA ILE A 118 20.36 8.43 16.03
C ILE A 118 21.10 9.67 15.51
N PRO A 119 22.01 9.53 14.53
CA PRO A 119 22.75 10.67 14.00
C PRO A 119 21.84 11.71 13.35
N GLY A 120 22.08 12.99 13.64
CA GLY A 120 21.25 14.11 13.17
C GLY A 120 21.31 14.39 11.66
N ASN A 121 22.18 13.71 10.92
CA ASN A 121 22.25 13.72 9.45
C ASN A 121 21.48 12.55 8.82
N THR A 122 20.51 11.99 9.53
CA THR A 122 19.55 11.00 9.03
C THR A 122 18.17 11.62 8.90
N ILE A 123 17.27 10.94 8.20
CA ILE A 123 15.86 11.36 8.08
C ILE A 123 14.96 10.20 8.49
N ALA A 124 14.20 10.39 9.56
CA ALA A 124 13.19 9.43 9.99
C ALA A 124 11.89 9.60 9.17
N LEU A 125 11.21 8.49 8.88
CA LEU A 125 9.98 8.49 8.08
C LEU A 125 8.79 8.11 8.99
N GLU A 126 7.99 9.10 9.38
CA GLU A 126 6.73 8.87 10.13
C GLU A 126 5.63 8.52 9.13
N TRP A 127 5.09 7.31 9.22
CA TRP A 127 4.17 6.76 8.23
C TRP A 127 2.81 6.43 8.82
N GLY A 128 1.77 6.64 7.99
CA GLY A 128 0.38 6.42 8.37
C GLY A 128 -0.53 6.59 7.16
N TYR A 129 -1.46 5.65 6.97
CA TYR A 129 -2.18 5.50 5.69
C TYR A 129 -3.70 5.66 5.80
N GLU A 130 -4.24 5.76 7.01
CA GLU A 130 -5.66 6.05 7.22
C GLU A 130 -5.86 7.55 7.48
N ALA A 131 -7.01 8.08 7.06
CA ALA A 131 -7.32 9.50 7.21
C ALA A 131 -7.29 9.98 8.67
N ASP A 132 -7.56 9.07 9.61
CA ASP A 132 -7.58 9.29 11.06
C ASP A 132 -6.28 8.88 11.77
N HIS A 133 -5.19 8.59 11.03
CA HIS A 133 -3.87 8.38 11.65
C HIS A 133 -3.47 9.58 12.50
N ASP A 134 -2.89 9.33 13.68
CA ASP A 134 -2.50 10.37 14.64
C ASP A 134 -1.23 11.12 14.22
N PHE A 135 -1.22 11.76 13.04
CA PHE A 135 -0.08 12.56 12.61
C PHE A 135 0.21 13.73 13.56
N ALA A 136 -0.78 14.23 14.31
CA ALA A 136 -0.58 15.30 15.29
C ALA A 136 0.33 14.83 16.44
N GLY A 137 -0.03 13.75 17.13
CA GLY A 137 0.77 13.19 18.22
C GLY A 137 2.11 12.63 17.72
N LYS A 138 2.08 11.93 16.59
CA LYS A 138 3.27 11.30 16.00
C LYS A 138 4.29 12.30 15.49
N SER A 139 3.88 13.31 14.73
CA SER A 139 4.82 14.34 14.25
C SER A 139 5.41 15.15 15.40
N LYS A 140 4.66 15.37 16.49
CA LYS A 140 5.20 15.98 17.71
C LYS A 140 6.30 15.11 18.33
N LEU A 141 6.10 13.81 18.44
CA LEU A 141 7.09 12.88 18.97
C LEU A 141 8.39 12.90 18.14
N PHE A 142 8.27 12.94 16.82
CA PHE A 142 9.42 13.02 15.93
C PHE A 142 10.14 14.37 16.07
N ALA A 143 9.41 15.48 16.17
CA ALA A 143 9.99 16.79 16.43
C ALA A 143 10.75 16.82 17.77
N ASP A 144 10.15 16.28 18.84
CA ASP A 144 10.77 16.20 20.17
C ASP A 144 12.03 15.32 20.18
N SER A 145 12.16 14.38 19.22
CA SER A 145 13.32 13.50 19.10
C SER A 145 14.58 14.23 18.61
N GLY A 146 14.42 15.35 17.90
CA GLY A 146 15.50 16.11 17.28
C GLY A 146 16.07 15.51 15.99
N VAL A 147 15.56 14.37 15.53
CA VAL A 147 15.93 13.76 14.24
C VAL A 147 15.10 14.44 13.13
N PRO A 148 15.72 14.94 12.04
CA PRO A 148 14.97 15.41 10.89
C PRO A 148 14.00 14.35 10.38
N PHE A 149 12.79 14.72 9.96
CA PHE A 149 11.79 13.72 9.59
C PHE A 149 10.90 14.15 8.44
N TYR A 150 10.40 13.15 7.71
CA TYR A 150 9.33 13.31 6.74
C TYR A 150 8.04 12.71 7.28
N VAL A 151 6.91 13.26 6.85
CA VAL A 151 5.60 12.61 6.97
C VAL A 151 5.33 11.79 5.71
N CYS A 152 4.79 10.58 5.88
CA CYS A 152 4.67 9.58 4.82
C CYS A 152 3.21 9.11 4.68
N PRO A 153 2.34 9.94 4.05
CA PRO A 153 0.99 9.55 3.70
C PRO A 153 0.97 8.56 2.53
N GLY A 154 -0.23 8.16 2.09
CA GLY A 154 -0.41 7.13 1.07
C GLY A 154 -1.51 7.38 0.04
N THR A 155 -1.26 6.93 -1.19
CA THR A 155 -2.23 6.92 -2.31
C THR A 155 -3.51 6.14 -2.01
N SER A 156 -3.47 5.23 -1.02
CA SER A 156 -4.56 4.32 -0.68
C SER A 156 -5.04 3.46 -1.87
N SER A 157 -4.14 3.20 -2.82
CA SER A 157 -4.40 2.41 -4.02
C SER A 157 -4.26 0.90 -3.77
N TRP A 158 -3.36 0.50 -2.88
CA TRP A 158 -3.06 -0.90 -2.57
C TRP A 158 -4.15 -1.55 -1.71
N ARG A 159 -4.25 -2.89 -1.78
CA ARG A 159 -5.33 -3.68 -1.16
C ARG A 159 -6.72 -3.15 -1.48
N THR A 160 -6.83 -2.51 -2.63
CA THR A 160 -8.07 -2.08 -3.25
C THR A 160 -8.03 -2.49 -4.73
N ILE A 161 -9.00 -2.05 -5.51
CA ILE A 161 -9.02 -2.25 -6.95
C ILE A 161 -8.94 -0.90 -7.69
N ALA A 162 -9.65 0.11 -7.19
CA ALA A 162 -9.71 1.44 -7.79
C ALA A 162 -9.36 2.58 -6.81
N GLY A 163 -8.75 2.26 -5.68
CA GLY A 163 -8.36 3.24 -4.65
C GLY A 163 -9.41 3.46 -3.56
N ARG A 164 -9.06 4.37 -2.65
CA ARG A 164 -9.93 4.93 -1.60
C ARG A 164 -9.80 6.45 -1.60
N THR A 165 -10.52 7.13 -2.49
CA THR A 165 -10.33 8.57 -2.76
C THR A 165 -10.40 9.41 -1.49
N ASP A 166 -11.48 9.30 -0.71
CA ASP A 166 -11.62 10.10 0.51
C ASP A 166 -10.56 9.79 1.57
N ASN A 167 -10.16 8.51 1.69
CA ASN A 167 -9.08 8.13 2.61
C ASN A 167 -7.73 8.69 2.14
N CYS A 168 -7.46 8.63 0.84
CA CYS A 168 -6.25 9.18 0.22
C CYS A 168 -6.12 10.69 0.50
N THR A 169 -7.16 11.46 0.18
CA THR A 169 -7.15 12.91 0.40
C THR A 169 -7.11 13.26 1.88
N GLY A 170 -7.83 12.50 2.72
CA GLY A 170 -7.85 12.70 4.16
C GLY A 170 -6.47 12.46 4.81
N ASN A 171 -5.82 11.34 4.49
CA ASN A 171 -4.52 11.00 5.09
C ASN A 171 -3.40 11.96 4.61
N ILE A 172 -3.40 12.35 3.34
CA ILE A 172 -2.42 13.31 2.79
C ILE A 172 -2.60 14.68 3.44
N LEU A 173 -3.84 15.17 3.55
CA LEU A 173 -4.12 16.46 4.18
C LEU A 173 -3.65 16.47 5.65
N ASN A 174 -4.01 15.43 6.41
CA ASN A 174 -3.64 15.26 7.81
C ASN A 174 -2.11 15.19 8.00
N ALA A 175 -1.43 14.41 7.17
CA ALA A 175 0.03 14.29 7.21
C ALA A 175 0.72 15.63 6.94
N VAL A 176 0.37 16.31 5.85
CA VAL A 176 1.02 17.56 5.45
C VAL A 176 0.76 18.68 6.46
N GLU A 177 -0.48 18.81 6.95
CA GLU A 177 -0.83 19.81 7.96
C GLU A 177 0.01 19.66 9.23
N ASN A 178 0.07 18.43 9.76
CA ASN A 178 0.80 18.16 11.00
C ASN A 178 2.31 18.15 10.79
N GLY A 179 2.79 17.72 9.62
CA GLY A 179 4.20 17.86 9.22
C GLY A 179 4.65 19.31 9.23
N LEU A 180 3.89 20.22 8.61
CA LEU A 180 4.15 21.66 8.63
C LEU A 180 4.13 22.22 10.07
N ARG A 181 3.14 21.81 10.87
CA ARG A 181 2.99 22.26 12.27
C ARG A 181 4.16 21.87 13.16
N HIS A 182 4.75 20.69 12.92
CA HIS A 182 5.79 20.11 13.78
C HIS A 182 7.19 20.16 13.17
N GLY A 183 7.37 20.80 12.00
CA GLY A 183 8.69 21.01 11.41
C GLY A 183 9.24 19.82 10.64
N ALA A 184 8.38 18.98 10.05
CA ALA A 184 8.80 17.99 9.06
C ALA A 184 9.54 18.68 7.92
N THR A 185 10.62 18.06 7.45
CA THR A 185 11.49 18.63 6.40
C THR A 185 11.11 18.14 5.00
N GLY A 186 10.08 17.30 4.88
CA GLY A 186 9.58 16.79 3.61
C GLY A 186 8.38 15.86 3.75
N VAL A 187 7.87 15.43 2.60
CA VAL A 187 6.75 14.51 2.46
C VAL A 187 7.17 13.39 1.52
N LEU A 188 6.95 12.13 1.90
CA LEU A 188 7.16 10.97 1.04
C LEU A 188 5.80 10.31 0.77
N ASN A 189 5.24 10.56 -0.41
CA ASN A 189 3.95 10.01 -0.78
C ASN A 189 4.10 8.52 -1.16
N THR A 190 3.55 7.62 -0.35
CA THR A 190 3.72 6.17 -0.52
C THR A 190 2.69 5.58 -1.48
N ASP A 191 3.13 4.62 -2.29
CA ASP A 191 2.29 3.81 -3.18
C ASP A 191 2.75 2.35 -3.10
N TRP A 192 2.02 1.55 -2.33
CA TRP A 192 2.41 0.17 -2.03
C TRP A 192 1.83 -0.85 -3.02
N GLY A 193 2.18 -2.13 -2.84
CA GLY A 193 1.80 -3.23 -3.74
C GLY A 193 1.37 -4.51 -3.04
N ASP A 194 0.73 -4.36 -1.89
CA ASP A 194 0.45 -5.47 -1.00
C ASP A 194 -0.53 -6.50 -1.58
N GLU A 195 -0.39 -7.74 -1.12
CA GLU A 195 -1.32 -8.84 -1.38
C GLU A 195 -1.65 -9.09 -2.85
N GLY A 196 -0.73 -8.76 -3.76
CA GLY A 196 -0.84 -9.04 -5.19
C GLY A 196 -0.65 -7.83 -6.09
N HIS A 197 -0.74 -6.59 -5.58
CA HIS A 197 -0.63 -5.37 -6.40
C HIS A 197 -1.59 -5.36 -7.61
N TRP A 198 -2.90 -5.48 -7.36
CA TRP A 198 -3.89 -5.52 -8.44
C TRP A 198 -4.29 -4.15 -8.99
N GLN A 199 -4.00 -3.08 -8.26
CA GLN A 199 -4.20 -1.72 -8.73
C GLN A 199 -3.22 -1.41 -9.87
N SER A 200 -3.73 -0.78 -10.93
CA SER A 200 -2.91 -0.25 -12.02
C SER A 200 -2.39 1.16 -11.68
N LEU A 201 -1.28 1.55 -12.29
CA LEU A 201 -0.64 2.85 -11.99
C LEU A 201 -1.58 4.06 -12.09
N PRO A 202 -2.50 4.17 -13.07
CA PRO A 202 -3.38 5.33 -13.16
C PRO A 202 -4.34 5.47 -11.97
N ILE A 203 -4.59 4.41 -11.21
CA ILE A 203 -5.35 4.49 -9.95
C ILE A 203 -4.60 5.33 -8.92
N SER A 204 -3.27 5.25 -8.90
CA SER A 204 -2.42 6.01 -7.98
C SER A 204 -2.25 7.49 -8.36
N TYR A 205 -2.61 7.89 -9.59
CA TYR A 205 -2.45 9.27 -10.07
C TYR A 205 -3.20 10.29 -9.19
N LEU A 206 -4.36 9.92 -8.64
CA LEU A 206 -5.11 10.76 -7.71
C LEU A 206 -4.24 11.15 -6.51
N GLY A 207 -3.63 10.16 -5.86
CA GLY A 207 -2.75 10.38 -4.72
C GLY A 207 -1.47 11.12 -5.10
N PHE A 208 -0.92 10.90 -6.30
CA PHE A 208 0.26 11.63 -6.78
C PHE A 208 -0.03 13.13 -7.00
N VAL A 209 -1.12 13.45 -7.69
CA VAL A 209 -1.51 14.85 -7.96
C VAL A 209 -1.85 15.57 -6.66
N TYR A 210 -2.66 14.97 -5.79
CA TYR A 210 -3.04 15.59 -4.52
C TYR A 210 -1.84 15.72 -3.57
N GLY A 211 -1.02 14.67 -3.45
CA GLY A 211 0.21 14.68 -2.65
C GLY A 211 1.19 15.76 -3.11
N ALA A 212 1.38 15.92 -4.42
CA ALA A 212 2.22 16.98 -4.98
C ALA A 212 1.66 18.38 -4.67
N ALA A 213 0.36 18.60 -4.86
CA ALA A 213 -0.28 19.89 -4.61
C ALA A 213 -0.17 20.31 -3.13
N MET A 214 -0.52 19.41 -2.22
CA MET A 214 -0.47 19.68 -0.78
C MET A 214 0.97 19.91 -0.29
N SER A 215 1.93 19.13 -0.78
CA SER A 215 3.34 19.27 -0.40
C SER A 215 3.99 20.54 -0.95
N TRP A 216 3.54 21.03 -2.12
CA TRP A 216 4.10 22.22 -2.76
C TRP A 216 3.55 23.52 -2.18
N ALA A 217 2.22 23.60 -1.99
CA ALA A 217 1.56 24.83 -1.57
C ALA A 217 0.28 24.51 -0.78
N TYR A 218 0.45 24.00 0.44
CA TYR A 218 -0.64 23.57 1.34
C TYR A 218 -1.81 24.57 1.39
N THR A 219 -1.55 25.83 1.76
CA THR A 219 -2.61 26.84 1.96
C THR A 219 -3.41 27.12 0.69
N GLN A 220 -2.76 27.14 -0.48
CA GLN A 220 -3.41 27.44 -1.76
C GLN A 220 -4.22 26.25 -2.30
N ASN A 221 -3.95 25.04 -1.83
CA ASN A 221 -4.56 23.80 -2.33
C ASN A 221 -5.61 23.19 -1.37
N LEU A 222 -5.94 23.86 -0.26
CA LEU A 222 -6.98 23.38 0.67
C LEU A 222 -8.33 23.15 -0.02
N GLU A 223 -8.68 24.00 -0.99
CA GLU A 223 -9.92 23.95 -1.77
C GLU A 223 -9.68 23.47 -3.21
N LEU A 224 -8.63 22.65 -3.43
CA LEU A 224 -8.28 22.17 -4.76
C LEU A 224 -9.44 21.39 -5.39
N ASN A 225 -9.85 21.79 -6.59
CA ASN A 225 -10.70 20.95 -7.44
C ASN A 225 -9.84 19.79 -7.99
N LEU A 226 -9.76 18.70 -7.23
CA LEU A 226 -8.91 17.56 -7.54
C LEU A 226 -9.26 16.87 -8.88
N PRO A 227 -10.54 16.63 -9.24
CA PRO A 227 -10.89 16.17 -10.59
C PRO A 227 -10.31 17.03 -11.71
N ALA A 228 -10.46 18.37 -11.62
CA ALA A 228 -9.91 19.27 -12.63
C ALA A 228 -8.37 19.25 -12.66
N ALA A 229 -7.71 19.10 -11.51
CA ALA A 229 -6.26 18.95 -11.43
C ALA A 229 -5.77 17.64 -12.06
N LEU A 230 -6.51 16.54 -11.86
CA LEU A 230 -6.22 15.25 -12.50
C LEU A 230 -6.33 15.36 -14.03
N ASP A 231 -7.38 16.01 -14.52
CA ASP A 231 -7.56 16.24 -15.95
C ASP A 231 -6.47 17.15 -16.52
N ALA A 232 -6.00 18.14 -15.76
CA ALA A 232 -4.93 19.04 -16.22
C ALA A 232 -3.54 18.37 -16.23
N PHE A 233 -3.19 17.61 -15.19
CA PHE A 233 -1.81 17.18 -14.94
C PHE A 233 -1.55 15.70 -15.18
N ALA A 234 -2.53 14.83 -14.93
CA ALA A 234 -2.37 13.38 -15.05
C ALA A 234 -2.95 12.84 -16.36
N PHE A 235 -4.26 13.03 -16.57
CA PHE A 235 -4.97 12.44 -17.72
C PHE A 235 -4.91 13.30 -18.98
N ARG A 236 -4.66 14.61 -18.83
CA ARG A 236 -4.74 15.60 -19.92
C ARG A 236 -6.05 15.49 -20.70
N ASP A 237 -7.14 15.25 -19.97
CA ASP A 237 -8.47 15.03 -20.55
C ASP A 237 -9.18 16.36 -20.78
N ARG A 238 -9.42 16.70 -22.06
CA ARG A 238 -10.07 17.95 -22.43
C ARG A 238 -11.58 17.94 -22.20
N ALA A 239 -12.18 16.76 -22.05
CA ALA A 239 -13.60 16.61 -21.80
C ALA A 239 -13.96 16.78 -20.31
N GLY A 240 -12.98 16.73 -19.40
CA GLY A 240 -13.21 16.84 -17.96
C GLY A 240 -13.92 15.60 -17.37
N VAL A 241 -13.69 14.42 -17.95
CA VAL A 241 -14.36 13.17 -17.59
C VAL A 241 -13.50 12.32 -16.67
N MET A 242 -12.21 12.14 -16.99
CA MET A 242 -11.36 11.17 -16.32
C MET A 242 -11.06 11.49 -14.87
N GLY A 243 -10.83 12.76 -14.54
CA GLY A 243 -10.55 13.20 -13.18
C GLY A 243 -11.72 12.89 -12.25
N GLN A 244 -12.95 13.18 -12.69
CA GLN A 244 -14.15 12.85 -11.91
C GLN A 244 -14.40 11.34 -11.88
N LEU A 245 -14.21 10.64 -13.00
CA LEU A 245 -14.35 9.19 -13.07
C LEU A 245 -13.42 8.48 -12.10
N ALA A 246 -12.15 8.88 -12.04
CA ALA A 246 -11.16 8.32 -11.13
C ALA A 246 -11.52 8.57 -9.67
N ALA A 247 -11.92 9.80 -9.33
CA ALA A 247 -12.35 10.17 -7.99
C ALA A 247 -13.60 9.38 -7.54
N ASP A 248 -14.61 9.28 -8.40
CA ASP A 248 -15.86 8.55 -8.15
C ASP A 248 -15.57 7.04 -7.97
N LEU A 249 -14.84 6.43 -8.91
CA LEU A 249 -14.56 4.99 -8.88
C LEU A 249 -13.79 4.60 -7.61
N GLY A 250 -12.83 5.43 -7.20
CA GLY A 250 -12.09 5.25 -5.95
C GLY A 250 -12.92 5.44 -4.68
N ASN A 251 -14.16 5.90 -4.75
CA ASN A 251 -15.08 5.97 -3.61
C ASN A 251 -16.13 4.84 -3.59
N ALA A 252 -16.09 3.91 -4.54
CA ALA A 252 -16.97 2.73 -4.53
C ALA A 252 -16.81 1.88 -3.26
N TYR A 253 -15.65 1.93 -2.58
CA TYR A 253 -15.40 1.21 -1.33
C TYR A 253 -16.30 1.63 -0.17
N ARG A 254 -16.89 2.82 -0.22
CA ARG A 254 -17.75 3.36 0.85
C ARG A 254 -19.17 2.81 0.80
N ILE A 255 -19.64 2.41 -0.39
CA ILE A 255 -21.05 2.04 -0.64
C ILE A 255 -21.52 0.86 0.23
N PRO A 256 -20.72 -0.20 0.44
CA PRO A 256 -21.10 -1.29 1.34
C PRO A 256 -21.27 -0.88 2.80
N GLY A 257 -20.78 0.30 3.21
CA GLY A 257 -20.81 0.76 4.60
C GLY A 257 -19.85 0.01 5.55
N LEU A 258 -19.09 -0.97 5.06
CA LEU A 258 -18.03 -1.64 5.82
C LEU A 258 -16.67 -1.07 5.42
N LEU A 259 -16.13 -0.20 6.28
CA LEU A 259 -14.79 0.35 6.11
C LEU A 259 -13.77 -0.63 6.69
N ILE A 260 -12.86 -1.11 5.86
CA ILE A 260 -11.79 -2.02 6.26
C ILE A 260 -10.50 -1.21 6.27
N SER A 261 -9.85 -1.12 7.44
CA SER A 261 -8.55 -0.45 7.55
C SER A 261 -7.53 -1.09 6.59
N ASN A 262 -6.78 -0.23 5.90
CA ASN A 262 -5.75 -0.63 4.93
C ASN A 262 -6.25 -1.57 3.81
N SER A 263 -7.55 -1.51 3.44
CA SER A 263 -8.14 -2.36 2.41
C SER A 263 -9.53 -1.86 1.96
N SER A 264 -10.22 -2.63 1.11
CA SER A 264 -11.64 -2.46 0.76
C SER A 264 -12.39 -3.79 0.78
N LEU A 265 -13.72 -3.76 0.95
CA LEU A 265 -14.54 -4.99 0.91
C LEU A 265 -14.41 -5.71 -0.42
N MET A 266 -14.50 -4.99 -1.55
CA MET A 266 -14.45 -5.59 -2.89
C MET A 266 -13.13 -6.31 -3.14
N PHE A 267 -12.00 -5.75 -2.68
CA PHE A 267 -10.71 -6.44 -2.72
C PHE A 267 -10.66 -7.65 -1.78
N THR A 268 -11.09 -7.47 -0.52
CA THR A 268 -11.02 -8.53 0.50
C THR A 268 -11.88 -9.73 0.14
N LEU A 269 -13.00 -9.50 -0.57
CA LEU A 269 -13.86 -10.54 -1.09
C LEU A 269 -13.14 -11.47 -2.05
N TYR A 270 -12.05 -11.08 -2.73
CA TYR A 270 -11.23 -12.01 -3.51
C TYR A 270 -10.33 -12.90 -2.63
N GLN A 271 -9.83 -12.33 -1.53
CA GLN A 271 -8.83 -12.99 -0.69
C GLN A 271 -9.45 -13.93 0.35
N ARG A 272 -10.68 -13.64 0.80
CA ARG A 272 -11.30 -14.34 1.94
C ARG A 272 -12.79 -14.62 1.70
N PRO A 273 -13.31 -15.72 2.28
CA PRO A 273 -14.76 -15.93 2.37
C PRO A 273 -15.46 -14.87 3.24
N LEU A 274 -16.70 -14.54 2.91
CA LEU A 274 -17.51 -13.50 3.56
C LEU A 274 -17.73 -13.78 5.06
N ASN A 275 -17.93 -15.05 5.45
CA ASN A 275 -18.05 -15.41 6.86
C ASN A 275 -16.78 -15.10 7.67
N LYS A 276 -15.59 -15.25 7.07
CA LYS A 276 -14.31 -14.88 7.70
C LYS A 276 -14.12 -13.37 7.75
N ILE A 277 -14.59 -12.64 6.73
CA ILE A 277 -14.60 -11.16 6.75
C ILE A 277 -15.46 -10.66 7.91
N ARG A 278 -16.71 -11.16 8.03
CA ARG A 278 -17.64 -10.81 9.12
C ARG A 278 -17.09 -11.13 10.50
N ALA A 279 -16.37 -12.25 10.63
CA ALA A 279 -15.78 -12.64 11.91
C ALA A 279 -14.62 -11.72 12.32
N HIS A 280 -13.89 -11.14 11.36
CA HIS A 280 -12.66 -10.40 11.63
C HIS A 280 -12.85 -8.89 11.71
N PHE A 281 -13.72 -8.31 10.89
CA PHE A 281 -13.93 -6.85 10.82
C PHE A 281 -15.24 -6.39 11.47
N GLY A 282 -15.90 -7.27 12.22
CA GLY A 282 -17.26 -7.08 12.73
C GLY A 282 -18.30 -7.50 11.69
N SER A 283 -19.54 -7.75 12.13
CA SER A 283 -20.61 -7.92 11.16
C SER A 283 -20.68 -6.62 10.35
N THR A 284 -20.90 -6.72 9.03
CA THR A 284 -21.68 -5.67 8.39
C THR A 284 -22.85 -5.46 9.34
N ALA A 285 -23.07 -4.27 9.91
CA ALA A 285 -24.13 -4.07 10.91
C ALA A 285 -25.54 -4.40 10.37
N ASP A 286 -25.58 -4.75 9.08
CA ASP A 286 -26.62 -5.19 8.21
C ASP A 286 -26.86 -6.70 8.28
N ASP A 287 -28.14 -7.10 8.33
CA ASP A 287 -28.56 -8.43 7.93
C ASP A 287 -28.20 -8.72 6.45
N ASP A 288 -28.30 -9.99 6.03
CA ASP A 288 -27.97 -10.42 4.66
C ASP A 288 -28.72 -9.62 3.58
N ARG A 289 -29.94 -9.16 3.87
CA ARG A 289 -30.78 -8.43 2.92
C ARG A 289 -30.20 -7.04 2.64
N GLN A 290 -29.85 -6.32 3.69
CA GLN A 290 -29.21 -5.02 3.57
C GLN A 290 -27.86 -5.10 2.86
N LEU A 291 -27.06 -6.16 3.12
CA LEU A 291 -25.80 -6.35 2.40
C LEU A 291 -26.03 -6.66 0.91
N ILE A 292 -27.06 -7.45 0.56
CA ILE A 292 -27.44 -7.69 -0.84
C ILE A 292 -27.74 -6.36 -1.55
N ASP A 293 -28.57 -5.51 -0.95
CA ASP A 293 -28.95 -4.22 -1.52
C ASP A 293 -27.72 -3.33 -1.73
N LYS A 294 -26.81 -3.30 -0.77
CA LYS A 294 -25.56 -2.51 -0.88
C LYS A 294 -24.59 -3.07 -1.92
N LEU A 295 -24.47 -4.38 -2.05
CA LEU A 295 -23.64 -5.00 -3.11
C LEU A 295 -24.23 -4.75 -4.50
N GLN A 296 -25.56 -4.75 -4.63
CA GLN A 296 -26.21 -4.34 -5.88
C GLN A 296 -25.96 -2.85 -6.17
N ALA A 297 -26.04 -1.99 -5.15
CA ALA A 297 -25.73 -0.57 -5.29
C ALA A 297 -24.27 -0.34 -5.72
N VAL A 298 -23.31 -1.16 -5.29
CA VAL A 298 -21.93 -1.11 -5.81
C VAL A 298 -21.90 -1.40 -7.31
N ILE A 299 -22.61 -2.44 -7.76
CA ILE A 299 -22.65 -2.81 -9.19
C ILE A 299 -23.23 -1.66 -10.02
N ASP A 300 -24.34 -1.10 -9.58
CA ASP A 300 -25.05 -0.02 -10.28
C ASP A 300 -24.21 1.26 -10.30
N TYR A 301 -23.59 1.61 -9.16
CA TYR A 301 -22.70 2.76 -9.06
C TYR A 301 -21.49 2.64 -9.97
N VAL A 302 -20.76 1.52 -9.88
CA VAL A 302 -19.55 1.30 -10.70
C VAL A 302 -19.92 1.29 -12.19
N GLY A 303 -21.04 0.66 -12.55
CA GLY A 303 -21.57 0.68 -13.92
C GLY A 303 -21.88 2.10 -14.42
N GLY A 304 -22.51 2.93 -13.58
CA GLY A 304 -22.80 4.32 -13.91
C GLY A 304 -21.55 5.20 -14.06
N VAL A 305 -20.54 4.99 -13.20
CA VAL A 305 -19.26 5.72 -13.27
C VAL A 305 -18.47 5.32 -14.51
N ILE A 306 -18.24 4.02 -14.73
CA ILE A 306 -17.44 3.55 -15.87
C ILE A 306 -18.13 3.79 -17.21
N GLY A 307 -19.47 3.88 -17.22
CA GLY A 307 -20.25 4.23 -18.42
C GLY A 307 -19.93 5.63 -18.99
N LYS A 308 -19.29 6.51 -18.20
CA LYS A 308 -18.82 7.82 -18.65
C LYS A 308 -17.50 7.74 -19.42
N LEU A 309 -16.72 6.67 -19.27
CA LEU A 309 -15.37 6.51 -19.84
C LEU A 309 -15.29 6.80 -21.35
N PRO A 310 -16.25 6.38 -22.21
CA PRO A 310 -16.19 6.68 -23.64
C PRO A 310 -16.26 8.18 -23.99
N GLY A 311 -16.68 9.03 -23.04
CA GLY A 311 -16.70 10.49 -23.21
C GLY A 311 -15.34 11.16 -22.98
N ALA A 312 -14.36 10.44 -22.43
CA ALA A 312 -13.03 10.97 -22.17
C ALA A 312 -12.27 11.30 -23.46
N GLN A 313 -11.51 12.40 -23.43
CA GLN A 313 -10.65 12.89 -24.50
C GLN A 313 -9.24 13.18 -23.95
N MET A 314 -8.60 12.12 -23.46
CA MET A 314 -7.24 12.15 -22.93
C MET A 314 -6.20 12.46 -24.02
N ALA A 315 -5.31 13.42 -23.73
CA ALA A 315 -4.19 13.80 -24.59
C ALA A 315 -2.84 13.33 -24.00
N VAL A 316 -2.77 12.05 -23.62
CA VAL A 316 -1.55 11.35 -23.18
C VAL A 316 -1.22 10.16 -24.09
N PRO A 317 0.06 9.77 -24.24
CA PRO A 317 0.44 8.69 -25.18
C PRO A 317 -0.15 7.32 -24.85
N ASP A 318 -0.45 7.04 -23.58
CA ASP A 318 -0.98 5.76 -23.09
C ASP A 318 -2.49 5.80 -22.81
N ALA A 319 -3.24 6.73 -23.42
CA ALA A 319 -4.67 6.92 -23.20
C ALA A 319 -5.52 5.64 -23.39
N ASP A 320 -5.22 4.83 -24.42
CA ASP A 320 -5.93 3.57 -24.68
C ASP A 320 -5.66 2.53 -23.57
N LEU A 321 -4.43 2.50 -23.05
CA LEU A 321 -4.07 1.61 -21.94
C LEU A 321 -4.76 2.06 -20.65
N ILE A 322 -4.80 3.37 -20.38
CA ILE A 322 -5.51 3.93 -19.22
C ILE A 322 -7.00 3.54 -19.26
N GLN A 323 -7.64 3.62 -20.43
CA GLN A 323 -9.04 3.18 -20.58
C GLN A 323 -9.22 1.70 -20.24
N ARG A 324 -8.32 0.83 -20.74
CA ARG A 324 -8.34 -0.61 -20.41
C ARG A 324 -8.13 -0.86 -18.92
N GLU A 325 -7.20 -0.14 -18.30
CA GLU A 325 -6.89 -0.23 -16.87
C GLU A 325 -8.09 0.14 -15.98
N PHE A 326 -8.78 1.24 -16.28
CA PHE A 326 -10.00 1.63 -15.57
C PHE A 326 -11.18 0.68 -15.84
N ALA A 327 -11.32 0.19 -17.08
CA ALA A 327 -12.34 -0.80 -17.42
C ALA A 327 -12.13 -2.12 -16.67
N LEU A 328 -10.87 -2.58 -16.56
CA LEU A 328 -10.51 -3.76 -15.79
C LEU A 328 -10.79 -3.56 -14.30
N ALA A 329 -10.38 -2.42 -13.73
CA ALA A 329 -10.67 -2.10 -12.33
C ALA A 329 -12.17 -2.09 -12.03
N ALA A 330 -12.99 -1.47 -12.89
CA ALA A 330 -14.44 -1.47 -12.76
C ALA A 330 -15.03 -2.90 -12.85
N ARG A 331 -14.56 -3.72 -13.79
CA ARG A 331 -14.98 -5.13 -13.91
C ARG A 331 -14.64 -5.92 -12.66
N MET A 332 -13.43 -5.74 -12.12
CA MET A 332 -12.99 -6.40 -10.89
C MET A 332 -13.81 -5.96 -9.67
N LEU A 333 -14.19 -4.68 -9.55
CA LEU A 333 -15.10 -4.20 -8.50
C LEU A 333 -16.47 -4.87 -8.60
N ILE A 334 -17.08 -4.87 -9.79
CA ILE A 334 -18.38 -5.50 -10.04
C ILE A 334 -18.32 -7.01 -9.75
N HIS A 335 -17.26 -7.69 -10.19
CA HIS A 335 -17.06 -9.11 -9.94
C HIS A 335 -16.93 -9.41 -8.43
N GLY A 336 -16.18 -8.58 -7.70
CA GLY A 336 -16.08 -8.67 -6.23
C GLY A 336 -17.45 -8.56 -5.56
N ALA A 337 -18.28 -7.60 -5.99
CA ALA A 337 -19.64 -7.45 -5.48
C ALA A 337 -20.54 -8.67 -5.78
N LYS A 338 -20.51 -9.17 -7.02
CA LYS A 338 -21.25 -10.39 -7.42
C LYS A 338 -20.78 -11.62 -6.66
N ARG A 339 -19.49 -11.72 -6.34
CA ARG A 339 -18.95 -12.78 -5.48
C ARG A 339 -19.49 -12.68 -4.06
N GLY A 340 -19.64 -11.48 -3.52
CA GLY A 340 -20.33 -11.25 -2.24
C GLY A 340 -21.77 -11.77 -2.28
N LEU A 341 -22.52 -11.41 -3.33
CA LEU A 341 -23.90 -11.87 -3.55
C LEU A 341 -24.01 -13.39 -3.65
N LEU A 342 -23.10 -14.04 -4.38
CA LEU A 342 -23.07 -15.50 -4.50
C LEU A 342 -22.88 -16.18 -3.14
N GLN A 343 -22.03 -15.64 -2.27
CA GLN A 343 -21.78 -16.23 -0.95
C GLN A 343 -22.97 -16.11 0.01
N ILE A 344 -23.92 -15.19 -0.27
CA ILE A 344 -25.16 -15.03 0.49
C ILE A 344 -26.28 -15.88 -0.12
N ASN A 345 -26.49 -15.78 -1.43
CA ASN A 345 -27.63 -16.38 -2.12
C ASN A 345 -27.41 -17.84 -2.58
N GLY A 346 -26.16 -18.25 -2.79
CA GLY A 346 -25.81 -19.52 -3.43
C GLY A 346 -26.17 -19.60 -4.92
N GLY A 347 -26.11 -20.81 -5.49
CA GLY A 347 -26.59 -21.12 -6.85
C GLY A 347 -25.52 -21.55 -7.86
N GLY A 348 -25.76 -22.67 -8.56
CA GLY A 348 -24.79 -23.28 -9.49
C GLY A 348 -24.55 -22.49 -10.79
N GLN A 349 -25.59 -21.88 -11.39
CA GLN A 349 -25.44 -21.11 -12.63
C GLN A 349 -24.61 -19.83 -12.43
N ALA A 350 -24.81 -19.16 -11.28
CA ALA A 350 -24.03 -17.98 -10.90
C ALA A 350 -22.55 -18.30 -10.69
N LYS A 351 -22.21 -19.49 -10.14
CA LYS A 351 -20.83 -19.98 -10.01
C LYS A 351 -20.12 -20.10 -11.36
N HIS A 352 -20.76 -20.73 -12.34
CA HIS A 352 -20.17 -20.91 -13.67
C HIS A 352 -19.95 -19.57 -14.38
N ALA A 353 -20.92 -18.65 -14.29
CA ALA A 353 -20.80 -17.32 -14.88
C ALA A 353 -19.65 -16.52 -14.26
N LEU A 354 -19.49 -16.56 -12.93
CA LEU A 354 -18.37 -15.90 -12.26
C LEU A 354 -17.03 -16.55 -12.57
N ALA A 355 -16.96 -17.88 -12.67
CA ALA A 355 -15.72 -18.54 -13.06
C ALA A 355 -15.23 -18.08 -14.45
N ALA A 356 -16.12 -18.00 -15.43
CA ALA A 356 -15.79 -17.52 -16.78
C ALA A 356 -15.43 -16.02 -16.80
N ASP A 357 -16.12 -15.20 -15.99
CA ASP A 357 -15.80 -13.78 -15.86
C ASP A 357 -14.40 -13.57 -15.27
N LEU A 358 -14.03 -14.37 -14.25
CA LEU A 358 -12.71 -14.30 -13.62
C LEU A 358 -11.58 -14.75 -14.55
N GLU A 359 -11.83 -15.74 -15.42
CA GLU A 359 -10.87 -16.11 -16.48
C GLU A 359 -10.61 -14.94 -17.43
N THR A 360 -11.66 -14.21 -17.79
CA THR A 360 -11.51 -13.02 -18.64
C THR A 360 -10.77 -11.90 -17.92
N ILE A 361 -11.06 -11.68 -16.63
CA ILE A 361 -10.34 -10.72 -15.78
C ILE A 361 -8.85 -11.09 -15.70
N GLU A 362 -8.52 -12.36 -15.45
CA GLU A 362 -7.12 -12.80 -15.36
C GLU A 362 -6.37 -12.59 -16.68
N ALA A 363 -6.99 -12.94 -17.81
CA ALA A 363 -6.40 -12.74 -19.13
C ALA A 363 -6.10 -11.26 -19.39
N GLU A 364 -7.08 -10.37 -19.17
CA GLU A 364 -6.90 -8.92 -19.36
C GLU A 364 -5.88 -8.34 -18.36
N TYR A 365 -5.90 -8.80 -17.11
CA TYR A 365 -4.95 -8.40 -16.08
C TYR A 365 -3.51 -8.69 -16.47
N ARG A 366 -3.24 -9.87 -17.06
CA ARG A 366 -1.90 -10.24 -17.53
C ARG A 366 -1.43 -9.35 -18.68
N GLU A 367 -2.30 -9.05 -19.63
CA GLU A 367 -1.99 -8.15 -20.75
C GLU A 367 -1.71 -6.72 -20.27
N VAL A 368 -2.58 -6.18 -19.41
CA VAL A 368 -2.42 -4.85 -18.81
C VAL A 368 -1.14 -4.78 -17.96
N TRP A 369 -0.84 -5.82 -17.18
CA TRP A 369 0.41 -5.88 -16.41
C TRP A 369 1.62 -5.79 -17.33
N LEU A 370 1.71 -6.60 -18.39
CA LEU A 370 2.86 -6.62 -19.29
C LEU A 370 2.99 -5.34 -20.14
N ALA A 371 1.89 -4.61 -20.34
CA ALA A 371 1.91 -3.31 -21.00
C ALA A 371 2.60 -2.23 -20.16
N ARG A 372 2.62 -2.36 -18.81
CA ARG A 372 3.16 -1.34 -17.90
C ARG A 372 4.37 -1.80 -17.08
N ASN A 373 4.42 -3.08 -16.74
CA ASN A 373 5.34 -3.67 -15.78
C ASN A 373 6.19 -4.77 -16.41
N ARG A 374 7.36 -5.02 -15.80
CA ARG A 374 8.20 -6.17 -16.14
C ARG A 374 7.48 -7.48 -15.78
N PRO A 375 7.85 -8.62 -16.40
CA PRO A 375 7.20 -9.91 -16.14
C PRO A 375 7.40 -10.44 -14.70
N GLY A 376 8.38 -9.93 -13.95
CA GLY A 376 8.61 -10.33 -12.56
C GLY A 376 7.40 -10.04 -11.66
N GLY A 377 6.98 -11.03 -10.88
CA GLY A 377 5.85 -10.91 -9.95
C GLY A 377 4.47 -11.16 -10.58
N LEU A 378 4.35 -11.17 -11.92
CA LEU A 378 3.08 -11.37 -12.62
C LEU A 378 2.39 -12.67 -12.20
N ASP A 379 3.08 -13.80 -12.27
CA ASP A 379 2.46 -15.09 -11.94
C ASP A 379 2.12 -15.21 -10.45
N ASP A 380 2.86 -14.54 -9.56
CA ASP A 380 2.53 -14.52 -8.14
C ASP A 380 1.27 -13.71 -7.87
N SER A 381 1.14 -12.58 -8.56
CA SER A 381 -0.03 -11.71 -8.49
C SER A 381 -1.28 -12.37 -9.09
N ALA A 382 -1.18 -12.86 -10.32
CA ALA A 382 -2.29 -13.49 -11.04
C ALA A 382 -2.78 -14.76 -10.33
N ARG A 383 -1.87 -15.55 -9.73
CA ARG A 383 -2.27 -16.74 -8.96
C ARG A 383 -3.21 -16.43 -7.81
N ARG A 384 -3.12 -15.25 -7.19
CA ARG A 384 -4.07 -14.84 -6.14
C ARG A 384 -5.48 -14.61 -6.71
N LEU A 385 -5.61 -14.11 -7.94
CA LEU A 385 -6.89 -14.07 -8.66
C LEU A 385 -7.38 -15.49 -8.95
N THR A 386 -6.50 -16.39 -9.41
CA THR A 386 -6.88 -17.79 -9.68
C THR A 386 -7.30 -18.54 -8.41
N GLN A 387 -6.65 -18.29 -7.26
CA GLN A 387 -7.05 -18.87 -5.96
C GLN A 387 -8.47 -18.46 -5.55
N ALA A 388 -8.90 -17.24 -5.91
CA ALA A 388 -10.29 -16.81 -5.70
C ALA A 388 -11.31 -17.69 -6.45
N ARG A 389 -10.90 -18.42 -7.50
CA ARG A 389 -11.75 -19.39 -8.22
C ARG A 389 -12.08 -20.62 -7.39
N GLY A 390 -11.18 -21.06 -6.49
CA GLY A 390 -11.39 -22.25 -5.67
C GLY A 390 -12.64 -22.15 -4.80
N LEU A 391 -13.06 -20.92 -4.48
CA LEU A 391 -14.26 -20.61 -3.71
C LEU A 391 -15.56 -20.69 -4.53
N TYR A 392 -15.49 -20.90 -5.84
CA TYR A 392 -16.65 -21.21 -6.69
C TYR A 392 -16.90 -22.70 -6.88
N GLN A 393 -15.97 -23.56 -6.45
CA GLN A 393 -15.95 -24.99 -6.79
C GLN A 393 -16.45 -25.92 -5.67
N GLU A 394 -16.93 -25.39 -4.54
CA GLU A 394 -17.64 -26.16 -3.51
C GLU A 394 -19.13 -26.31 -3.83
#